data_AF-A0A7C6XBM1-F1
#
_entry.id   AF-A0A7C6XBM1-F1
#
_cell.length_a   1.000
_cell.length_b   1.000
_cell.length_c   1.000
_cell.angle_alpha   90.00
_cell.angle_beta   90.00
_cell.angle_gamma   90.00
#
_symmetry.space_group_name_H-M   'P 1'
#
loop_
_entity.id
_entity.type
_entity.pdbx_description
1 polymer ?
#
loop_
_entity_poly.entity_id
_entity_poly.type
_entity_poly.pdbx_seq_one_letter_code
_entity_poly.pdbx_strand_id
1 'polypeptide(L)'
;TGLPTWQNLLADLAACLMHFKPDVLVMPHPEIDPHADHIATTQALFQALEQSDWRPKRLFLYANHLHDNDRWPMGHANTGVALPPAMIELPADELFSYVLSEQQQLDKAMALLMQHDLQSPPPFKKRLRRMIQQLLTGRRWPKTGENEFLRKAVRRHELFWVREL
;
A
#
# COMPACT_ATOMS: atom_id res chain seq x y z
N THR A 1 16.23 -21.05 -17.12
CA THR A 1 15.62 -19.71 -17.00
C THR A 1 14.47 -19.81 -16.02
N GLY A 2 14.28 -18.84 -15.12
CA GLY A 2 13.27 -18.88 -14.05
C GLY A 2 13.79 -19.25 -12.65
N LEU A 3 15.07 -19.06 -12.36
CA LEU A 3 15.60 -19.22 -10.99
C LEU A 3 15.30 -17.96 -10.15
N PRO A 4 14.99 -18.08 -8.85
CA PRO A 4 14.70 -16.94 -7.98
C PRO A 4 16.01 -16.27 -7.50
N THR A 5 16.75 -15.66 -8.44
CA THR A 5 17.98 -14.93 -8.15
C THR A 5 17.78 -13.43 -8.28
N TRP A 6 18.59 -12.65 -7.56
CA TRP A 6 18.57 -11.19 -7.64
C TRP A 6 18.74 -10.69 -9.08
N GLN A 7 19.70 -11.24 -9.82
CA GLN A 7 19.94 -10.87 -11.21
C GLN A 7 18.74 -11.12 -12.13
N ASN A 8 18.02 -12.23 -11.93
CA ASN A 8 16.81 -12.50 -12.70
C ASN A 8 15.68 -11.52 -12.33
N LEU A 9 15.53 -11.19 -11.04
CA LEU A 9 14.57 -10.16 -10.61
C LEU A 9 14.86 -8.80 -11.28
N LEU A 10 16.13 -8.37 -11.32
CA LEU A 10 16.51 -7.12 -12.00
C LEU A 10 16.20 -7.16 -13.49
N ALA A 11 16.52 -8.27 -14.16
CA ALA A 11 16.26 -8.46 -15.59
C ALA A 11 14.76 -8.45 -15.89
N ASP A 12 13.95 -9.12 -15.07
CA ASP A 12 12.49 -9.15 -15.21
C ASP A 12 11.87 -7.77 -15.00
N LEU A 13 12.35 -7.01 -13.99
CA LEU A 13 11.92 -5.63 -13.76
C LEU A 13 12.30 -4.70 -14.92
N ALA A 14 13.53 -4.79 -15.43
CA ALA A 14 13.99 -4.00 -16.58
C ALA A 14 13.19 -4.33 -17.84
N ALA A 15 12.86 -5.61 -18.07
CA ALA A 15 11.99 -6.03 -19.17
C ALA A 15 10.57 -5.45 -19.04
N CYS A 16 9.99 -5.48 -17.84
CA CYS A 16 8.68 -4.85 -17.58
C CYS A 16 8.71 -3.33 -17.85
N LEU A 17 9.74 -2.62 -17.40
CA LEU A 17 9.91 -1.19 -17.65
C LEU A 17 9.98 -0.89 -19.15
N MET A 18 10.75 -1.67 -19.90
CA MET A 18 10.88 -1.50 -21.35
C MET A 18 9.61 -1.86 -22.12
N HIS A 19 8.84 -2.82 -21.63
CA HIS A 19 7.59 -3.24 -22.25
C HIS A 19 6.48 -2.20 -22.08
N PHE A 20 6.26 -1.74 -20.85
CA PHE A 20 5.15 -0.83 -20.54
C PHE A 20 5.50 0.65 -20.70
N LYS A 21 6.79 1.01 -20.63
CA LYS A 21 7.29 2.38 -20.71
C LYS A 21 6.46 3.38 -19.87
N PRO A 22 6.27 3.13 -18.57
CA PRO A 22 5.40 3.96 -17.75
C PRO A 22 6.01 5.34 -17.51
N ASP A 23 5.21 6.39 -17.60
CA ASP A 23 5.59 7.74 -17.16
C ASP A 23 5.62 7.85 -15.62
N VAL A 24 4.80 7.04 -14.94
CA VAL A 24 4.63 7.06 -13.48
C VAL A 24 4.74 5.66 -12.92
N LEU A 25 5.52 5.48 -11.86
CA LEU A 25 5.53 4.25 -11.05
C LEU A 25 4.87 4.48 -9.71
N VAL A 26 4.04 3.53 -9.29
CA VAL A 26 3.43 3.50 -7.95
C VAL A 26 4.12 2.43 -7.12
N MET A 27 4.65 2.79 -5.96
CA MET A 27 5.43 1.86 -5.13
C MET A 27 5.42 2.24 -3.64
N PRO A 28 5.80 1.33 -2.73
CA PRO A 28 5.97 1.67 -1.33
C PRO A 28 7.00 2.78 -1.13
N HIS A 29 6.76 3.64 -0.14
CA HIS A 29 7.67 4.72 0.23
C HIS A 29 8.94 4.15 0.90
N PRO A 30 10.15 4.36 0.34
CA PRO A 30 11.37 3.72 0.82
C PRO A 30 11.76 4.07 2.26
N GLU A 31 11.41 5.28 2.71
CA GLU A 31 11.77 5.80 4.04
C GLU A 31 10.64 5.64 5.08
N ILE A 32 9.38 5.51 4.66
CA ILE A 32 8.22 5.52 5.56
C ILE A 32 7.69 4.10 5.80
N ASP A 33 7.77 3.21 4.80
CA ASP A 33 7.30 1.83 4.89
C ASP A 33 8.46 0.87 5.21
N PRO A 34 8.59 0.39 6.46
CA PRO A 34 9.78 -0.33 6.91
C PRO A 34 9.77 -1.83 6.54
N HIS A 35 8.79 -2.31 5.77
CA HIS A 35 8.70 -3.72 5.46
C HIS A 35 9.90 -4.18 4.62
N ALA A 36 10.60 -5.23 5.05
CA ALA A 36 11.86 -5.67 4.42
C ALA A 36 11.70 -5.94 2.92
N ASP A 37 10.61 -6.59 2.51
CA ASP A 37 10.33 -6.87 1.10
C ASP A 37 10.08 -5.58 0.29
N HIS A 38 9.47 -4.55 0.89
CA HIS A 38 9.25 -3.26 0.24
C HIS A 38 10.57 -2.53 0.01
N ILE A 39 11.47 -2.56 1.00
CA ILE A 39 12.82 -2.00 0.89
C ILE A 39 13.60 -2.72 -0.21
N ALA A 40 13.61 -4.06 -0.18
CA ALA A 40 14.32 -4.87 -1.18
C ALA A 40 13.76 -4.65 -2.60
N THR A 41 12.44 -4.57 -2.74
CA THR A 41 11.78 -4.29 -4.03
C THR A 41 12.17 -2.91 -4.54
N THR A 42 12.24 -1.91 -3.66
CA THR A 42 12.68 -0.56 -4.03
C THR A 42 14.13 -0.56 -4.53
N GLN A 43 15.03 -1.24 -3.81
CA GLN A 43 16.43 -1.38 -4.23
C GLN A 43 16.55 -2.10 -5.58
N ALA A 44 15.77 -3.16 -5.79
CA ALA A 44 15.75 -3.90 -7.05
C ALA A 44 15.26 -3.02 -8.21
N LEU A 45 14.20 -2.24 -7.99
CA LEU A 45 13.68 -1.32 -9.00
C LEU A 45 14.71 -0.28 -9.43
N PHE A 46 15.39 0.37 -8.47
CA PHE A 46 16.42 1.37 -8.81
C PHE A 46 17.61 0.77 -9.54
N GLN A 47 18.06 -0.42 -9.16
CA GLN A 47 19.10 -1.15 -9.92
C GLN A 47 18.62 -1.57 -11.32
N ALA A 48 17.34 -1.92 -11.48
CA ALA A 48 16.77 -2.25 -12.78
C ALA A 48 16.67 -1.00 -13.69
N LEU A 49 16.39 0.18 -13.13
CA LEU A 49 16.39 1.45 -13.86
C LEU A 49 17.78 1.85 -14.39
N GLU A 50 18.85 1.41 -13.73
CA GLU A 50 20.21 1.59 -14.25
C GLU A 50 20.50 0.70 -15.47
N GLN A 51 19.79 -0.41 -15.61
CA GLN A 51 19.93 -1.38 -16.71
C GLN A 51 18.86 -1.23 -17.80
N SER A 52 17.93 -0.29 -17.62
CA SER A 52 16.81 -0.05 -18.54
C SER A 52 17.04 1.21 -19.37
N ASP A 53 16.73 1.14 -20.66
CA ASP A 53 16.73 2.31 -21.55
C ASP A 53 15.48 3.20 -21.36
N TRP A 54 14.55 2.80 -20.51
CA TRP A 54 13.37 3.58 -20.15
C TRP A 54 13.43 4.04 -18.71
N ARG A 55 13.20 5.34 -18.49
CA ARG A 55 13.05 5.94 -17.17
C ARG A 55 11.68 6.60 -17.01
N PRO A 56 10.88 6.17 -16.01
CA PRO A 56 9.70 6.91 -15.57
C PRO A 56 10.09 8.32 -15.11
N LYS A 57 9.14 9.25 -15.18
CA LYS A 57 9.36 10.64 -14.78
C LYS A 57 9.05 10.86 -13.31
N ARG A 58 8.10 10.09 -12.76
CA ARG A 58 7.60 10.28 -11.39
C ARG A 58 7.38 8.99 -10.65
N LEU A 59 7.57 9.08 -9.34
CA LEU A 59 7.16 8.10 -8.36
C LEU A 59 5.96 8.61 -7.57
N PHE A 60 4.98 7.73 -7.39
CA PHE A 60 3.84 7.90 -6.50
C PHE A 60 4.02 6.92 -5.35
N LEU A 61 4.53 7.43 -4.23
CA LEU A 61 4.95 6.64 -3.09
C LEU A 61 3.80 6.49 -2.10
N TYR A 62 3.40 5.26 -1.77
CA TYR A 62 2.38 4.99 -0.75
C TYR A 62 3.01 4.36 0.51
N ALA A 63 2.33 4.48 1.65
CA ALA A 63 2.69 3.77 2.86
C ALA A 63 1.60 2.76 3.21
N ASN A 64 1.99 1.50 3.45
CA ASN A 64 1.08 0.46 3.91
C ASN A 64 1.35 0.10 5.38
N HIS A 65 2.63 0.05 5.75
CA HIS A 65 3.11 -0.13 7.12
C HIS A 65 3.77 1.15 7.61
N LEU A 66 3.52 1.53 8.86
CA LEU A 66 4.28 2.58 9.55
C LEU A 66 5.06 1.96 10.68
N HIS A 67 6.32 2.36 10.85
CA HIS A 67 7.23 1.83 11.87
C HIS A 67 6.62 1.84 13.28
N ASP A 68 5.97 2.95 13.65
CA ASP A 68 5.48 3.18 15.01
C ASP A 68 3.96 3.11 15.15
N ASN A 69 3.23 2.81 14.07
CA ASN A 69 1.77 2.89 14.11
C ASN A 69 1.05 1.91 13.18
N ASP A 70 0.88 0.69 13.68
CA ASP A 70 0.05 -0.34 13.06
C ASP A 70 -1.44 0.03 12.96
N ARG A 71 -1.91 1.10 13.59
CA ARG A 71 -3.35 1.47 13.57
C ARG A 71 -3.70 2.45 12.48
N TRP A 72 -2.70 3.11 11.90
CA TRP A 72 -2.89 4.02 10.78
C TRP A 72 -3.41 3.26 9.53
N PRO A 73 -4.31 3.87 8.72
CA PRO A 73 -4.97 5.15 8.95
C PRO A 73 -5.99 5.10 10.11
N MET A 74 -6.00 6.15 10.93
CA MET A 74 -6.95 6.30 12.03
C MET A 74 -8.38 6.57 11.50
N GLY A 75 -9.39 6.43 12.37
CA GLY A 75 -10.79 6.64 12.00
C GLY A 75 -11.48 5.42 11.39
N HIS A 76 -12.72 5.64 10.94
CA HIS A 76 -13.59 4.59 10.40
C HIS A 76 -13.11 4.11 9.02
N ALA A 77 -13.42 2.87 8.67
CA ALA A 77 -13.22 2.41 7.30
C ALA A 77 -14.02 3.29 6.31
N ASN A 78 -13.56 3.37 5.06
CA ASN A 78 -14.20 4.15 4.00
C ASN A 78 -14.19 5.68 4.21
N THR A 79 -13.64 6.20 5.30
CA THR A 79 -13.42 7.64 5.48
C THR A 79 -12.08 8.07 4.89
N GLY A 80 -11.79 9.38 4.93
CA GLY A 80 -10.50 9.91 4.48
C GLY A 80 -9.32 9.34 5.26
N VAL A 81 -8.15 9.37 4.62
CA VAL A 81 -6.86 9.05 5.23
C VAL A 81 -6.29 10.34 5.83
N ALA A 82 -5.94 10.30 7.11
CA ALA A 82 -5.14 11.36 7.72
C ALA A 82 -3.67 11.14 7.36
N LEU A 83 -2.88 12.22 7.33
CA LEU A 83 -1.43 12.08 7.26
C LEU A 83 -0.91 11.20 8.41
N PRO A 84 0.15 10.41 8.18
CA PRO A 84 0.75 9.61 9.25
C PRO A 84 1.21 10.54 10.37
N PRO A 85 1.07 10.13 11.64
CA PRO A 85 1.63 10.90 12.75
C PRO A 85 3.15 10.97 12.57
N ALA A 86 3.66 12.18 12.40
CA ALA A 86 5.08 12.44 12.22
C ALA A 86 5.75 12.55 13.60
N MET A 87 6.51 11.52 13.99
CA MET A 87 7.45 11.59 15.13
C MET A 87 8.84 12.09 14.68
N ILE A 88 9.07 12.09 13.36
CA ILE A 88 10.26 12.51 12.65
C ILE A 88 9.77 13.37 11.47
N GLU A 89 10.58 14.32 11.01
CA GLU A 89 10.26 15.10 9.81
C GLU A 89 9.95 14.16 8.63
N LEU A 90 8.78 14.37 8.02
CA LEU A 90 8.42 13.66 6.80
C LEU A 90 9.22 14.24 5.63
N PRO A 91 9.54 13.43 4.61
CA PRO A 91 10.19 13.92 3.40
C PRO A 91 9.43 15.10 2.81
N ALA A 92 10.16 16.10 2.31
CA ALA A 92 9.58 17.29 1.70
C ALA A 92 8.98 17.04 0.30
N ASP A 93 8.51 15.81 0.06
CA ASP A 93 7.86 15.39 -1.18
C ASP A 93 6.45 16.00 -1.25
N GLU A 94 5.98 16.30 -2.47
CA GLU A 94 4.62 16.83 -2.68
C GLU A 94 3.57 15.76 -2.33
N LEU A 95 2.47 16.18 -1.68
CA LEU A 95 1.38 15.27 -1.35
C LEU A 95 0.29 15.32 -2.41
N PHE A 96 0.02 14.17 -3.03
CA PHE A 96 -1.12 13.97 -3.91
C PHE A 96 -2.19 13.13 -3.21
N SER A 97 -3.43 13.62 -3.20
CA SER A 97 -4.57 12.91 -2.66
C SER A 97 -5.65 12.68 -3.73
N TYR A 98 -5.93 11.42 -4.03
CA TYR A 98 -6.95 11.04 -5.00
C TYR A 98 -8.24 10.61 -4.29
N VAL A 99 -9.36 11.28 -4.62
CA VAL A 99 -10.66 11.01 -3.99
C VAL A 99 -11.38 9.88 -4.73
N LEU A 100 -11.76 8.84 -4.00
CA LEU A 100 -12.56 7.72 -4.50
C LEU A 100 -14.05 7.95 -4.21
N SER A 101 -14.87 7.76 -5.23
CA SER A 101 -16.31 7.57 -5.09
C SER A 101 -16.63 6.30 -4.29
N GLU A 102 -17.86 6.19 -3.78
CA GLU A 102 -18.30 4.98 -3.08
C GLU A 102 -18.22 3.74 -3.99
N GLN A 103 -18.53 3.88 -5.28
CA GLN A 103 -18.39 2.80 -6.25
C GLN A 103 -16.92 2.38 -6.41
N GLN A 104 -16.00 3.32 -6.58
CA GLN A 104 -14.56 3.00 -6.69
C GLN A 104 -14.02 2.34 -5.42
N GLN A 105 -14.53 2.70 -4.25
CA GLN A 105 -14.16 2.03 -3.00
C GLN A 105 -14.66 0.57 -2.95
N LEU A 106 -15.86 0.31 -3.48
CA LEU A 106 -16.37 -1.05 -3.62
C LEU A 106 -15.57 -1.85 -4.64
N ASP A 107 -15.25 -1.25 -5.81
CA ASP A 107 -14.44 -1.90 -6.84
C ASP A 107 -13.04 -2.24 -6.30
N LYS A 108 -12.42 -1.30 -5.56
CA LYS A 108 -11.15 -1.53 -4.85
C LYS A 108 -11.28 -2.69 -3.86
N ALA A 109 -12.34 -2.71 -3.06
CA ALA A 109 -12.55 -3.79 -2.11
C ALA A 109 -12.72 -5.15 -2.80
N MET A 110 -13.46 -5.22 -3.90
CA MET A 110 -13.61 -6.43 -4.69
C MET A 110 -12.27 -6.90 -5.28
N ALA A 111 -11.49 -5.98 -5.85
CA ALA A 111 -10.16 -6.29 -6.37
C ALA A 111 -9.22 -6.83 -5.28
N LEU A 112 -9.23 -6.23 -4.09
CA LEU A 112 -8.46 -6.73 -2.94
C LEU A 112 -8.93 -8.12 -2.49
N LEU A 113 -10.25 -8.35 -2.46
CA LEU A 113 -10.80 -9.66 -2.11
C LEU A 113 -10.44 -10.76 -3.13
N MET A 114 -9.99 -10.42 -4.35
CA MET A 114 -9.45 -11.43 -5.27
C MET A 114 -8.10 -11.98 -4.80
N GLN A 115 -7.41 -11.31 -3.86
CA GLN A 115 -6.19 -11.80 -3.24
C GLN A 115 -6.53 -12.84 -2.16
N HIS A 116 -6.05 -14.07 -2.33
CA HIS A 116 -6.46 -15.20 -1.50
C HIS A 116 -6.07 -15.06 -0.02
N ASP A 117 -4.94 -14.41 0.26
CA ASP A 117 -4.46 -14.06 1.61
C ASP A 117 -5.45 -13.18 2.39
N LEU A 118 -6.23 -12.35 1.68
CA LEU A 118 -7.22 -11.47 2.29
C LEU A 118 -8.57 -12.15 2.57
N GLN A 119 -8.84 -13.31 1.97
CA GLN A 119 -10.11 -14.03 2.11
C GLN A 119 -10.21 -14.87 3.40
N SER A 120 -9.09 -15.17 4.04
CA SER A 120 -9.08 -16.07 5.19
C SER A 120 -9.84 -15.49 6.39
N PRO A 121 -10.75 -16.26 7.01
CA PRO A 121 -11.49 -15.79 8.17
C PRO A 121 -10.54 -15.56 9.35
N PRO A 122 -10.74 -14.49 10.14
CA PRO A 122 -9.93 -14.24 11.32
C PRO A 122 -10.14 -15.34 12.37
N PRO A 123 -9.09 -15.71 13.15
CA PRO A 123 -9.22 -16.67 14.23
C PRO A 123 -10.33 -16.30 15.23
N PHE A 124 -10.95 -17.30 15.84
CA PHE A 124 -12.07 -17.12 16.78
C PHE A 124 -11.79 -16.07 17.87
N LYS A 125 -10.57 -16.08 18.45
CA LYS A 125 -10.14 -15.08 19.46
C LYS A 125 -10.23 -13.64 18.94
N LYS A 126 -9.87 -13.39 17.66
CA LYS A 126 -9.99 -12.07 17.03
C LYS A 126 -11.46 -11.71 16.83
N ARG A 127 -12.32 -12.65 16.42
CA ARG A 127 -13.77 -12.43 16.27
C ARG A 127 -14.43 -12.02 17.58
N LEU A 128 -14.17 -12.77 18.66
CA LEU A 128 -14.68 -12.46 19.99
C LEU A 128 -14.24 -11.07 20.47
N ARG A 129 -12.94 -10.74 20.31
CA ARG A 129 -12.41 -9.42 20.64
C ARG A 129 -13.14 -8.30 19.89
N ARG A 130 -13.45 -8.50 18.61
CA ARG A 130 -14.16 -7.50 17.80
C ARG A 130 -15.60 -7.30 18.25
N MET A 131 -16.30 -8.37 18.62
CA MET A 131 -17.64 -8.29 19.21
C MET A 131 -17.62 -7.47 20.50
N ILE A 132 -16.66 -7.72 21.39
CA ILE A 132 -16.48 -6.95 22.63
C ILE A 132 -16.21 -5.47 22.31
N GLN A 133 -15.33 -5.17 21.34
CA GLN A 133 -15.04 -3.79 20.93
C GLN A 133 -16.26 -3.10 20.29
N GLN A 134 -17.08 -3.81 19.54
CA GLN A 134 -18.33 -3.27 19.00
C GLN A 134 -19.30 -2.89 20.13
N LEU A 135 -19.46 -3.76 21.12
CA LEU A 135 -20.38 -3.54 22.24
C LEU A 135 -19.89 -2.44 23.20
N LEU A 136 -18.61 -2.45 23.57
CA LEU A 136 -18.08 -1.55 24.60
C LEU A 136 -17.59 -0.21 24.04
N THR A 137 -17.07 -0.17 22.81
CA THR A 137 -16.45 1.05 22.25
C THR A 137 -17.10 1.52 20.95
N GLY A 138 -18.17 0.88 20.49
CA GLY A 138 -18.87 1.23 19.26
C GLY A 138 -18.02 1.03 17.98
N ARG A 139 -16.91 0.29 18.07
CA ARG A 139 -15.95 0.16 16.96
C ARG A 139 -16.57 -0.60 15.78
N ARG A 140 -16.82 0.09 14.67
CA ARG A 140 -17.37 -0.51 13.44
C ARG A 140 -16.28 -1.13 12.56
N TRP A 141 -16.59 -2.28 11.97
CA TRP A 141 -15.77 -2.96 10.96
C TRP A 141 -16.35 -2.72 9.57
N PRO A 142 -15.52 -2.69 8.51
CA PRO A 142 -16.00 -2.47 7.15
C PRO A 142 -16.96 -3.58 6.72
N LYS A 143 -17.97 -3.21 5.92
CA LYS A 143 -18.88 -4.18 5.29
C LYS A 143 -18.18 -5.02 4.21
N THR A 144 -17.07 -4.52 3.69
CA THR A 144 -16.32 -5.13 2.59
C THR A 144 -15.44 -6.31 3.01
N GLY A 145 -15.29 -6.59 4.30
CA GLY A 145 -14.68 -7.84 4.74
C GLY A 145 -14.12 -7.81 6.16
N GLU A 146 -13.71 -8.99 6.63
CA GLU A 146 -13.21 -9.17 8.00
C GLU A 146 -11.69 -8.97 8.12
N ASN A 147 -10.95 -8.84 7.02
CA ASN A 147 -9.51 -8.62 7.10
C ASN A 147 -9.20 -7.18 7.55
N GLU A 148 -8.24 -7.01 8.46
CA GLU A 148 -7.82 -5.68 8.92
C GLU A 148 -7.20 -4.84 7.80
N PHE A 149 -6.60 -5.50 6.81
CA PHE A 149 -6.08 -4.84 5.62
C PHE A 149 -7.17 -4.07 4.86
N LEU A 150 -8.36 -4.66 4.68
CA LEU A 150 -9.49 -3.99 4.01
C LEU A 150 -9.94 -2.73 4.77
N ARG A 151 -9.87 -2.74 6.10
CA ARG A 151 -10.13 -1.55 6.93
C ARG A 151 -9.13 -0.44 6.65
N LYS A 152 -7.86 -0.79 6.40
CA LYS A 152 -6.78 0.17 6.16
C LYS A 152 -6.76 0.68 4.73
N ALA A 153 -6.88 -0.22 3.76
CA ALA A 153 -6.69 0.04 2.34
C ALA A 153 -7.94 0.64 1.66
N VAL A 154 -9.16 0.27 2.05
CA VAL A 154 -10.38 0.80 1.42
C VAL A 154 -10.79 2.10 2.11
N ARG A 155 -10.37 3.22 1.52
CA ARG A 155 -10.53 4.58 2.06
C ARG A 155 -11.10 5.52 1.02
N ARG A 156 -11.64 6.66 1.47
CA ARG A 156 -12.12 7.72 0.57
C ARG A 156 -11.00 8.41 -0.19
N HIS A 157 -9.80 8.44 0.36
CA HIS A 157 -8.65 9.11 -0.24
C HIS A 157 -7.50 8.12 -0.37
N GLU A 158 -6.92 8.02 -1.55
CA GLU A 158 -5.56 7.48 -1.72
C GLU A 158 -4.57 8.61 -1.49
N LEU A 159 -3.50 8.33 -0.74
CA LEU A 159 -2.48 9.31 -0.40
C LEU A 159 -1.15 8.86 -0.98
N PHE A 160 -0.49 9.76 -1.71
CA PHE A 160 0.82 9.52 -2.29
C PHE A 160 1.76 10.69 -1.99
N TRP A 161 3.02 10.37 -1.73
CA TRP A 161 4.13 11.32 -1.83
C TRP A 161 4.68 11.25 -3.25
N VAL A 162 4.80 12.40 -3.91
CA VAL A 162 5.21 12.51 -5.31
C VAL A 162 6.67 12.94 -5.36
N ARG A 163 7.47 12.16 -6.10
CA ARG A 163 8.90 12.41 -6.31
C ARG A 163 9.22 12.34 -7.79
N GLU A 164 9.93 13.33 -8.32
CA GLU A 164 10.44 13.32 -9.69
C GLU A 164 11.71 12.44 -9.78
N LEU A 165 11.93 11.80 -10.93
CA LEU A 165 13.07 10.93 -11.23
C LEU A 165 13.99 11.47 -12.34
#